data_AF-A0A918X4J0-F1
#
_entry.id   AF-A0A918X4J0-F1
#
_cell.length_a   1.000
_cell.length_b   1.000
_cell.length_c   1.000
_cell.angle_alpha   90.00
_cell.angle_beta   90.00
_cell.angle_gamma   90.00
#
_symmetry.space_group_name_H-M   'P 1'
#
loop_
_entity.id
_entity.type
_entity.pdbx_description
1 polymer ?
#
loop_
_entity_poly.entity_id
_entity_poly.type
_entity_poly.pdbx_seq_one_letter_code
_entity_poly.pdbx_strand_id
1 'polypeptide(L)'
;MRDPGTAEFERLAARGRLPALAHGVLHLACRNGASTGPGPPVMAFLHALPDADRLALGRIWAHWLPRVPLHGTRTFEEFGRTPTQVRTELLTLASGIVRGLDGGLLAAQRCERLDGLSRLYEIGPGTRDWELALAELDAGRPPGPAVVAVFRRTALAPGAPPALREAAAVLPGPALNPGEAWADLALREASAGPLEALLAHPAPPTARTPSARWARTARTVLARAGPEVSRQRLHGWCAAFGLPRTVPLSAHRSVHPDTGHPPDPYNCLVLRGAAWSLGLLPPRPGTAHALAALAITALRPLRDGRRTAPGVADAAITALALTGGDPTARDQLTDLAHRVTHRPTARRIAAALDQQGR
;
A
#
# COMPACT_ATOMS: atom_id res chain seq x y z
N MET A 1 24.08 15.93 -17.36
CA MET A 1 23.66 17.26 -17.84
C MET A 1 22.80 17.87 -16.75
N ARG A 2 23.20 19.00 -16.15
CA ARG A 2 22.43 19.64 -15.05
C ARG A 2 21.12 20.19 -15.62
N ASP A 3 20.03 20.01 -14.89
CA ASP A 3 18.74 20.61 -15.24
C ASP A 3 18.88 22.16 -15.17
N PRO A 4 18.66 22.89 -16.27
CA PRO A 4 18.79 24.35 -16.30
C PRO A 4 17.97 25.07 -15.22
N GLY A 5 16.87 24.47 -14.75
CA GLY A 5 16.06 25.05 -13.65
C GLY A 5 16.80 25.10 -12.32
N THR A 6 17.66 24.12 -12.01
CA THR A 6 18.35 24.06 -10.70
C THR A 6 19.41 25.17 -10.57
N ALA A 7 20.11 25.49 -11.67
CA ALA A 7 21.14 26.53 -11.67
C ALA A 7 20.57 27.93 -11.38
N GLU A 8 19.33 28.22 -11.79
CA GLU A 8 18.67 29.47 -11.46
C GLU A 8 18.29 29.53 -9.97
N PHE A 9 17.77 28.44 -9.43
CA PHE A 9 17.43 28.34 -8.00
C PHE A 9 18.64 28.50 -7.09
N GLU A 10 19.78 27.89 -7.45
CA GLU A 10 21.06 28.08 -6.76
C GLU A 10 21.48 29.56 -6.75
N ARG A 11 21.38 30.27 -7.89
CA ARG A 11 21.68 31.70 -7.97
C ARG A 11 20.75 32.56 -7.11
N LEU A 12 19.46 32.23 -7.05
CA LEU A 12 18.50 32.95 -6.22
C LEU A 12 18.78 32.74 -4.72
N ALA A 13 19.06 31.50 -4.31
CA ALA A 13 19.44 31.17 -2.94
C ALA A 13 20.73 31.89 -2.51
N ALA A 14 21.79 31.84 -3.33
CA ALA A 14 23.07 32.50 -3.04
C ALA A 14 22.96 34.02 -2.88
N ARG A 15 21.93 34.65 -3.47
CA ARG A 15 21.64 36.09 -3.36
C ARG A 15 20.65 36.42 -2.24
N GLY A 16 20.23 35.45 -1.43
CA GLY A 16 19.20 35.63 -0.40
C GLY A 16 17.81 35.98 -0.95
N ARG A 17 17.53 35.70 -2.23
CA ARG A 17 16.27 36.06 -2.91
C ARG A 17 15.19 35.00 -2.68
N LEU A 18 14.95 34.65 -1.41
CA LEU A 18 14.06 33.54 -1.03
C LEU A 18 12.62 33.66 -1.56
N PRO A 19 11.96 34.84 -1.61
CA PRO A 19 10.63 34.95 -2.21
C PRO A 19 10.59 34.60 -3.70
N ALA A 20 11.61 35.00 -4.47
CA ALA A 20 11.70 34.68 -5.89
C ALA A 20 12.00 33.18 -6.10
N LEU A 21 12.85 32.59 -5.24
CA LEU A 21 13.09 31.16 -5.23
C LEU A 21 11.80 30.38 -4.91
N ALA A 22 11.06 30.78 -3.87
CA ALA A 22 9.81 30.16 -3.48
C ALA A 22 8.76 30.17 -4.61
N HIS A 23 8.68 31.28 -5.34
CA HIS A 23 7.79 31.44 -6.49
C HIS A 23 8.20 30.54 -7.67
N GLY A 24 9.48 30.58 -8.06
CA GLY A 24 10.01 29.77 -9.16
C GLY A 24 9.87 28.26 -8.92
N VAL A 25 10.11 27.81 -7.69
CA VAL A 25 9.92 26.41 -7.29
C VAL A 25 8.45 25.99 -7.34
N LEU A 26 7.53 26.83 -6.85
CA LEU A 26 6.09 26.54 -6.92
C LEU A 26 5.62 26.49 -8.37
N HIS A 27 6.04 27.43 -9.20
CA HIS A 27 5.71 27.45 -10.62
C HIS A 27 6.23 26.22 -11.34
N LEU A 28 7.47 25.78 -11.06
CA LEU A 28 8.01 24.53 -11.58
C LEU A 28 7.18 23.31 -11.11
N ALA A 29 6.87 23.23 -9.81
CA ALA A 29 6.05 22.16 -9.26
C ALA A 29 4.68 22.08 -9.95
N CYS A 30 4.02 23.22 -10.16
CA CYS A 30 2.77 23.29 -10.89
C CYS A 30 2.90 22.93 -12.38
N ARG A 31 4.08 23.06 -13.01
CA ARG A 31 4.26 22.75 -14.44
C ARG A 31 4.85 21.37 -14.72
N ASN A 32 5.20 20.60 -13.70
CA ASN A 32 5.82 19.27 -13.81
C ASN A 32 4.87 18.14 -14.27
N GLY A 33 3.89 18.45 -15.13
CA GLY A 33 2.95 17.48 -15.71
C GLY A 33 2.03 16.80 -14.70
N ALA A 34 1.74 15.50 -14.84
CA ALA A 34 0.90 14.80 -13.85
C ALA A 34 1.58 14.62 -12.48
N SER A 35 2.89 14.88 -12.39
CA SER A 35 3.64 14.80 -11.14
C SER A 35 3.48 16.10 -10.34
N THR A 36 2.97 15.98 -9.12
CA THR A 36 3.06 17.04 -8.11
C THR A 36 4.50 17.18 -7.62
N GLY A 37 4.87 18.40 -7.25
CA GLY A 37 6.17 18.77 -6.71
C GLY A 37 7.23 19.11 -7.75
N PRO A 38 8.34 19.75 -7.33
CA PRO A 38 9.35 20.30 -8.23
C PRO A 38 10.34 19.23 -8.75
N GLY A 39 10.05 17.95 -8.52
CA GLY A 39 10.91 16.82 -8.87
C GLY A 39 11.96 16.48 -7.79
N PRO A 40 12.57 15.28 -7.83
CA PRO A 40 13.60 14.87 -6.87
C PRO A 40 14.85 15.78 -6.84
N PRO A 41 15.43 16.23 -7.97
CA PRO A 41 16.63 17.07 -7.95
C PRO A 41 16.43 18.40 -7.23
N VAL A 42 15.29 19.08 -7.47
CA VAL A 42 14.98 20.34 -6.82
C VAL A 42 14.69 20.14 -5.33
N MET A 43 13.99 19.07 -4.95
CA MET A 43 13.81 18.76 -3.53
C MET A 43 15.14 18.47 -2.82
N ALA A 44 16.07 17.75 -3.46
CA ALA A 44 17.40 17.51 -2.91
C ALA A 44 18.18 18.82 -2.73
N PHE A 45 18.13 19.73 -3.71
CA PHE A 45 18.69 21.08 -3.60
C PHE A 45 18.09 21.85 -2.42
N LEU A 46 16.75 21.88 -2.31
CA LEU A 46 16.07 22.59 -1.24
C LEU A 46 16.45 22.04 0.13
N HIS A 47 16.56 20.71 0.28
CA HIS A 47 17.01 20.08 1.53
C HIS A 47 18.48 20.37 1.89
N ALA A 48 19.32 20.74 0.91
CA ALA A 48 20.72 21.11 1.14
C ALA A 48 20.91 22.58 1.55
N LEU A 49 19.85 23.39 1.53
CA LEU A 49 19.91 24.78 1.99
C LEU A 49 20.13 24.85 3.51
N PRO A 50 20.73 25.94 4.03
CA PRO A 50 20.81 26.19 5.47
C PRO A 50 19.43 26.12 6.14
N ASP A 51 19.36 25.61 7.38
CA ASP A 51 18.09 25.44 8.09
C ASP A 51 17.29 26.75 8.24
N ALA A 52 17.98 27.88 8.40
CA ALA A 52 17.36 29.20 8.43
C ALA A 52 16.60 29.53 7.12
N ASP A 53 17.20 29.22 5.96
CA ASP A 53 16.60 29.45 4.64
C ASP A 53 15.45 28.48 4.40
N ARG A 54 15.60 27.22 4.81
CA ARG A 54 14.54 26.20 4.73
C ARG A 54 13.30 26.63 5.53
N LEU A 55 13.49 27.11 6.75
CA LEU A 55 12.41 27.64 7.60
C LEU A 55 11.77 28.89 7.00
N ALA A 56 12.57 29.81 6.45
CA ALA A 56 12.06 31.00 5.79
C ALA A 56 11.21 30.68 4.55
N LEU A 57 11.67 29.76 3.69
CA LEU A 57 10.89 29.27 2.53
C LEU A 57 9.58 28.60 2.97
N GLY A 58 9.64 27.73 3.99
CA GLY A 58 8.46 27.10 4.56
C GLY A 58 7.40 28.12 5.00
N ARG A 59 7.83 29.17 5.71
CA ARG A 59 6.93 30.27 6.16
C ARG A 59 6.36 31.07 4.99
N ILE A 60 7.14 31.32 3.94
CA ILE A 60 6.65 32.00 2.72
C ILE A 60 5.50 31.20 2.09
N TRP A 61 5.69 29.90 1.85
CA TRP A 61 4.64 29.05 1.27
C TRP A 61 3.43 28.88 2.20
N ALA A 62 3.65 28.73 3.51
CA ALA A 62 2.57 28.68 4.50
C ALA A 62 1.73 29.97 4.51
N HIS A 63 2.37 31.13 4.31
CA HIS A 63 1.70 32.41 4.19
C HIS A 63 0.92 32.58 2.87
N TRP A 64 1.31 31.89 1.80
CA TRP A 64 0.57 31.87 0.53
C TRP A 64 -0.63 30.92 0.54
N LEU A 65 -0.55 29.79 1.25
CA LEU A 65 -1.61 28.78 1.30
C LEU A 65 -3.02 29.33 1.55
N PRO A 66 -3.29 30.19 2.57
CA PRO A 66 -4.64 30.71 2.81
C PRO A 66 -5.14 31.67 1.73
N ARG A 67 -4.26 32.21 0.86
CA ARG A 67 -4.64 33.10 -0.24
C ARG A 67 -5.14 32.35 -1.48
N VAL A 68 -4.84 31.06 -1.59
CA VAL A 68 -5.32 30.24 -2.71
C VAL A 68 -6.75 29.77 -2.39
N PRO A 69 -7.75 30.05 -3.25
CA PRO A 69 -9.14 29.66 -3.01
C PRO A 69 -9.29 28.16 -2.70
N LEU A 70 -10.19 27.82 -1.77
CA LEU A 70 -10.48 26.42 -1.43
C LEU A 70 -11.15 25.67 -2.59
N HIS A 71 -12.01 26.37 -3.33
CA HIS A 71 -12.81 25.82 -4.41
C HIS A 71 -12.73 26.72 -5.64
N GLY A 72 -12.78 26.10 -6.82
CA GLY A 72 -12.78 26.80 -8.10
C GLY A 72 -12.48 25.81 -9.23
N THR A 73 -13.26 25.91 -10.32
CA THR A 73 -13.06 25.10 -11.53
C THR A 73 -12.19 25.81 -12.56
N ARG A 74 -11.93 27.11 -12.39
CA ARG A 74 -11.00 27.86 -13.23
C ARG A 74 -9.56 27.47 -12.88
N THR A 75 -8.73 27.32 -13.89
CA THR A 75 -7.28 27.26 -13.74
C THR A 75 -6.83 28.55 -13.04
N PHE A 76 -6.07 28.41 -11.95
CA PHE A 76 -5.32 29.49 -11.35
C PHE A 76 -4.26 29.90 -12.39
N GLU A 77 -4.61 30.92 -13.20
CA GLU A 77 -4.02 31.20 -14.52
C GLU A 77 -2.50 31.30 -14.48
N GLU A 78 -1.95 31.85 -13.40
CA GLU A 78 -0.52 31.93 -13.14
C GLU A 78 0.20 30.57 -13.14
N PHE A 79 -0.43 29.53 -12.58
CA PHE A 79 0.17 28.22 -12.39
C PHE A 79 -0.37 27.15 -13.35
N GLY A 80 -1.41 27.45 -14.13
CA GLY A 80 -2.03 26.49 -15.05
C GLY A 80 -2.66 25.27 -14.36
N ARG A 81 -3.06 25.41 -13.09
CA ARG A 81 -3.58 24.34 -12.23
C ARG A 81 -4.86 24.74 -11.52
N THR A 82 -5.65 23.79 -11.05
CA THR A 82 -6.81 24.13 -10.20
C THR A 82 -6.33 24.66 -8.84
N PRO A 83 -7.12 25.50 -8.15
CA PRO A 83 -6.77 25.97 -6.81
C PRO A 83 -6.46 24.84 -5.83
N THR A 84 -7.21 23.74 -5.87
CA THR A 84 -6.96 22.54 -5.06
C THR A 84 -5.60 21.91 -5.32
N GLN A 85 -5.16 21.85 -6.58
CA GLN A 85 -3.84 21.35 -6.95
C GLN A 85 -2.75 22.28 -6.41
N VAL A 86 -2.85 23.60 -6.63
CA VAL A 86 -1.87 24.59 -6.12
C VAL A 86 -1.75 24.53 -4.60
N ARG A 87 -2.88 24.41 -3.88
CA ARG A 87 -2.89 24.22 -2.41
C ARG A 87 -2.14 22.96 -1.98
N THR A 88 -2.33 21.86 -2.73
CA THR A 88 -1.64 20.60 -2.47
C THR A 88 -0.13 20.74 -2.69
N GLU A 89 0.29 21.46 -3.74
CA GLU A 89 1.72 21.75 -3.99
C GLU A 89 2.33 22.60 -2.88
N LEU A 90 1.66 23.68 -2.49
CA LEU A 90 2.12 24.55 -1.41
C LEU A 90 2.28 23.79 -0.10
N LEU A 91 1.28 22.96 0.26
CA LEU A 91 1.33 22.16 1.48
C LEU A 91 2.47 21.13 1.44
N THR A 92 2.67 20.48 0.28
CA THR A 92 3.76 19.50 0.07
C THR A 92 5.13 20.16 0.14
N LEU A 93 5.33 21.29 -0.55
CA LEU A 93 6.58 22.05 -0.55
C LEU A 93 6.92 22.57 0.84
N ALA A 94 5.96 23.24 1.50
CA ALA A 94 6.15 23.81 2.83
C ALA A 94 6.46 22.74 3.87
N SER A 95 5.76 21.60 3.83
CA SER A 95 5.98 20.52 4.79
C SER A 95 7.25 19.73 4.52
N GLY A 96 7.54 19.46 3.24
CA GLY A 96 8.76 18.76 2.85
C GLY A 96 10.00 19.55 3.24
N ILE A 97 10.07 20.85 2.94
CA ILE A 97 11.28 21.63 3.17
C ILE A 97 11.65 21.77 4.66
N VAL A 98 10.66 21.93 5.53
CA VAL A 98 10.86 22.10 6.98
C VAL A 98 10.87 20.79 7.76
N ARG A 99 10.82 19.65 7.06
CA ARG A 99 10.85 18.34 7.70
C ARG A 99 12.09 18.18 8.58
N GLY A 100 11.87 17.73 9.81
CA GLY A 100 12.90 17.64 10.87
C GLY A 100 13.28 18.98 11.53
N LEU A 101 12.70 20.12 11.10
CA LEU A 101 13.01 21.45 11.64
C LEU A 101 11.84 22.10 12.37
N ASP A 102 10.64 22.08 11.78
CA ASP A 102 9.44 22.68 12.35
C ASP A 102 8.22 21.78 12.12
N GLY A 103 7.96 20.90 13.09
CA GLY A 103 6.82 19.99 13.06
C GLY A 103 5.47 20.69 13.23
N GLY A 104 5.43 21.94 13.69
CA GLY A 104 4.20 22.69 13.93
C GLY A 104 3.68 23.43 12.70
N LEU A 105 4.58 23.84 11.80
CA LEU A 105 4.21 24.57 10.59
C LEU A 105 3.19 23.78 9.75
N LEU A 106 1.98 24.32 9.56
CA LEU A 106 0.88 23.72 8.79
C LEU A 106 0.40 22.33 9.27
N ALA A 107 0.64 21.96 10.53
CA ALA A 107 0.25 20.65 11.06
C ALA A 107 -1.26 20.36 10.87
N ALA A 108 -2.13 21.34 11.16
CA ALA A 108 -3.58 21.18 11.01
C ALA A 108 -3.98 20.86 9.55
N GLN A 109 -3.39 21.58 8.58
CA GLN A 109 -3.67 21.37 7.16
C GLN A 109 -3.12 20.03 6.66
N ARG A 110 -1.98 19.57 7.18
CA ARG A 110 -1.46 18.22 6.90
C ARG A 110 -2.42 17.15 7.41
N CYS A 111 -2.85 17.24 8.66
CA CYS A 111 -3.80 16.28 9.24
C CYS A 111 -5.10 16.24 8.44
N GLU A 112 -5.71 17.39 8.16
CA GLU A 112 -6.93 17.49 7.36
C GLU A 112 -6.75 16.84 5.97
N ARG A 113 -5.63 17.12 5.30
CA ARG A 113 -5.31 16.52 4.00
C ARG A 113 -5.18 15.01 4.09
N LEU A 114 -4.40 14.50 5.04
CA LEU A 114 -4.17 13.08 5.24
C LEU A 114 -5.47 12.35 5.61
N ASP A 115 -6.31 12.93 6.47
CA ASP A 115 -7.62 12.38 6.82
C ASP A 115 -8.54 12.29 5.60
N GLY A 116 -8.48 13.28 4.71
CA GLY A 116 -9.18 13.24 3.42
C GLY A 116 -8.75 12.09 2.51
N LEU A 117 -7.54 11.55 2.68
CA LEU A 117 -7.06 10.38 1.93
C LEU A 117 -7.58 9.06 2.50
N SER A 118 -7.96 9.01 3.78
CA SER A 118 -8.25 7.76 4.52
C SER A 118 -9.30 6.85 3.85
N ARG A 119 -10.20 7.42 3.05
CA ARG A 119 -11.25 6.68 2.34
C ARG A 119 -10.88 6.35 0.90
N LEU A 120 -9.74 6.81 0.38
CA LEU A 120 -9.35 6.53 -0.99
C LEU A 120 -8.82 5.10 -1.12
N TYR A 121 -9.17 4.45 -2.25
CA TYR A 121 -8.52 3.20 -2.60
C TYR A 121 -7.03 3.42 -2.94
N GLU A 122 -6.72 4.44 -3.71
CA GLU A 122 -5.37 4.77 -4.17
C GLU A 122 -5.25 6.28 -4.33
N ILE A 123 -4.04 6.82 -4.12
CA ILE A 123 -3.76 8.23 -4.41
C ILE A 123 -3.43 8.37 -5.89
N GLY A 124 -3.91 9.44 -6.53
CA GLY A 124 -3.67 9.67 -7.95
C GLY A 124 -2.18 9.68 -8.31
N PRO A 125 -1.82 9.21 -9.51
CA PRO A 125 -0.43 9.18 -9.94
C PRO A 125 0.18 10.57 -9.87
N GLY A 126 1.43 10.62 -9.42
CA GLY A 126 2.21 11.85 -9.36
C GLY A 126 1.94 12.72 -8.13
N THR A 127 0.87 12.50 -7.36
CA THR A 127 0.71 13.16 -6.05
C THR A 127 1.85 12.79 -5.10
N ARG A 128 2.33 13.73 -4.27
CA ARG A 128 3.42 13.54 -3.30
C ARG A 128 2.91 13.64 -1.87
N ASP A 129 1.66 13.21 -1.64
CA ASP A 129 1.03 13.24 -0.32
C ASP A 129 1.83 12.45 0.75
N TRP A 130 2.72 11.53 0.34
CA TRP A 130 3.63 10.82 1.26
C TRP A 130 4.63 11.76 1.96
N GLU A 131 4.96 12.91 1.39
CA GLU A 131 5.81 13.91 2.06
C GLU A 131 5.12 14.47 3.30
N LEU A 132 3.79 14.61 3.25
CA LEU A 132 2.99 15.07 4.39
C LEU A 132 2.98 14.00 5.49
N ALA A 133 2.85 12.74 5.10
CA ALA A 133 2.88 11.60 6.01
C ALA A 133 4.24 11.45 6.72
N LEU A 134 5.34 11.64 5.98
CA LEU A 134 6.69 11.63 6.54
C LEU A 134 6.94 12.86 7.44
N ALA A 135 6.44 14.04 7.07
CA ALA A 135 6.55 15.22 7.93
C ALA A 135 5.80 15.04 9.27
N GLU A 136 4.63 14.40 9.25
CA GLU A 136 3.90 14.06 10.47
C GLU A 136 4.61 12.96 11.30
N LEU A 137 5.21 11.96 10.64
CA LEU A 137 6.03 10.95 11.31
C LEU A 137 7.24 11.57 12.03
N ASP A 138 8.00 12.42 11.35
CA ASP A 138 9.17 13.11 11.91
C ASP A 138 8.79 14.08 13.04
N ALA A 139 7.56 14.60 13.01
CA ALA A 139 7.01 15.43 14.08
C ALA A 139 6.41 14.63 15.25
N GLY A 140 6.58 13.30 15.27
CA GLY A 140 6.09 12.42 16.34
C GLY A 140 4.58 12.15 16.33
N ARG A 141 3.90 12.41 15.21
CA ARG A 141 2.45 12.24 15.04
C ARG A 141 2.15 11.32 13.85
N PRO A 142 2.40 10.01 13.96
CA PRO A 142 2.25 9.12 12.82
C PRO A 142 0.81 9.17 12.25
N PRO A 143 0.65 9.10 10.91
CA PRO A 143 -0.68 9.04 10.30
C PRO A 143 -1.50 7.86 10.79
N GLY A 144 -2.83 8.00 10.81
CA GLY A 144 -3.73 6.93 11.22
C GLY A 144 -3.67 5.68 10.30
N PRO A 145 -4.07 4.49 10.80
CA PRO A 145 -3.97 3.23 10.04
C PRO A 145 -4.63 3.24 8.66
N ALA A 146 -5.77 3.93 8.52
CA ALA A 146 -6.47 4.04 7.24
C ALA A 146 -5.64 4.82 6.21
N VAL A 147 -4.94 5.87 6.63
CA VAL A 147 -4.05 6.67 5.76
C VAL A 147 -2.84 5.84 5.32
N VAL A 148 -2.20 5.13 6.25
CA VAL A 148 -1.09 4.21 5.97
C VAL A 148 -1.49 3.16 4.94
N ALA A 149 -2.72 2.64 5.04
CA ALA A 149 -3.24 1.67 4.11
C ALA A 149 -3.29 2.18 2.66
N VAL A 150 -3.69 3.44 2.44
CA VAL A 150 -3.71 4.06 1.09
C VAL A 150 -2.30 4.12 0.51
N PHE A 151 -1.30 4.52 1.31
CA PHE A 151 0.09 4.57 0.86
C PHE A 151 0.62 3.19 0.51
N ARG A 152 0.35 2.17 1.33
CA ARG A 152 0.75 0.78 1.05
C ARG A 152 0.12 0.23 -0.23
N ARG A 153 -1.18 0.50 -0.47
CA ARG A 153 -1.85 0.12 -1.73
C ARG A 153 -1.22 0.82 -2.93
N THR A 154 -1.03 2.14 -2.82
CA THR A 154 -0.47 2.96 -3.90
C THR A 154 0.99 2.57 -4.20
N ALA A 155 1.79 2.23 -3.18
CA ALA A 155 3.17 1.77 -3.35
C ALA A 155 3.31 0.45 -4.13
N LEU A 156 2.28 -0.40 -4.09
CA LEU A 156 2.21 -1.66 -4.84
C LEU A 156 1.60 -1.48 -6.25
N ALA A 157 1.05 -0.32 -6.56
CA ALA A 157 0.48 -0.05 -7.88
C ALA A 157 1.57 0.01 -8.96
N PRO A 158 1.26 -0.40 -10.21
CA PRO A 158 2.18 -0.21 -11.34
C PRO A 158 2.57 1.26 -11.51
N GLY A 159 3.85 1.53 -11.67
CA GLY A 159 4.36 2.90 -11.84
C GLY A 159 4.50 3.71 -10.55
N ALA A 160 4.25 3.12 -9.37
CA ALA A 160 4.50 3.79 -8.10
C ALA A 160 5.97 4.29 -8.02
N PRO A 161 6.21 5.56 -7.62
CA PRO A 161 7.56 6.08 -7.53
C PRO A 161 8.36 5.42 -6.40
N PRO A 162 9.68 5.23 -6.53
CA PRO A 162 10.51 4.62 -5.49
C PRO A 162 10.35 5.29 -4.12
N ALA A 163 10.31 6.63 -4.08
CA ALA A 163 10.13 7.40 -2.85
C ALA A 163 8.83 7.07 -2.09
N LEU A 164 7.74 6.77 -2.81
CA LEU A 164 6.50 6.33 -2.18
C LEU A 164 6.65 4.93 -1.56
N ARG A 165 7.38 4.02 -2.21
CA ARG A 165 7.62 2.67 -1.65
C ARG A 165 8.47 2.74 -0.39
N GLU A 166 9.50 3.58 -0.41
CA GLU A 166 10.35 3.86 0.75
C GLU A 166 9.53 4.46 1.89
N ALA A 167 8.70 5.47 1.60
CA ALA A 167 7.80 6.07 2.57
C ALA A 167 6.84 5.04 3.19
N ALA A 168 6.15 4.25 2.34
CA ALA A 168 5.20 3.23 2.80
C ALA A 168 5.86 2.13 3.65
N ALA A 169 7.15 1.88 3.47
CA ALA A 169 7.90 0.89 4.24
C ALA A 169 8.25 1.36 5.67
N VAL A 170 8.40 2.68 5.88
CA VAL A 170 8.75 3.25 7.19
C VAL A 170 7.55 3.74 7.98
N LEU A 171 6.39 3.95 7.33
CA LEU A 171 5.18 4.38 8.02
C LEU A 171 4.69 3.30 9.01
N PRO A 172 4.59 3.63 10.31
CA PRO A 172 4.13 2.68 11.31
C PRO A 172 2.65 2.40 11.10
N GLY A 173 2.22 1.19 11.42
CA GLY A 173 0.83 0.80 11.31
C GLY A 173 0.63 -0.68 11.59
N PRO A 174 -0.63 -1.13 11.66
CA PRO A 174 -0.95 -2.54 11.86
C PRO A 174 -0.31 -3.42 10.76
N ALA A 175 -0.14 -4.72 11.07
CA ALA A 175 0.40 -5.70 10.12
C ALA A 175 -0.48 -5.92 8.88
N LEU A 176 -1.74 -5.50 8.95
CA LEU A 176 -2.71 -5.53 7.86
C LEU A 176 -3.34 -4.15 7.71
N ASN A 177 -3.71 -3.81 6.48
CA ASN A 177 -4.53 -2.64 6.19
C ASN A 177 -5.98 -2.91 6.65
N PRO A 178 -6.57 -2.03 7.47
CA PRO A 178 -7.95 -2.20 7.92
C PRO A 178 -8.95 -2.00 6.76
N GLY A 179 -10.17 -2.50 6.94
CA GLY A 179 -11.30 -2.26 6.03
C GLY A 179 -11.73 -3.47 5.20
N GLU A 180 -11.01 -4.59 5.26
CA GLU A 180 -11.47 -5.87 4.73
C GLU A 180 -11.93 -6.77 5.88
N ALA A 181 -13.06 -7.46 5.73
CA ALA A 181 -13.63 -8.28 6.80
C ALA A 181 -12.65 -9.30 7.38
N TRP A 182 -11.88 -9.97 6.52
CA TRP A 182 -10.86 -10.92 6.95
C TRP A 182 -9.69 -10.26 7.66
N ALA A 183 -9.26 -9.08 7.19
CA ALA A 183 -8.12 -8.38 7.75
C ALA A 183 -8.46 -7.82 9.13
N ASP A 184 -9.66 -7.25 9.29
CA ASP A 184 -10.14 -6.77 10.56
C ASP A 184 -10.36 -7.91 11.55
N LEU A 185 -10.85 -9.07 11.08
CA LEU A 185 -10.93 -10.28 11.90
C LEU A 185 -9.55 -10.73 12.38
N ALA A 186 -8.58 -10.81 11.47
CA ALA A 186 -7.22 -11.22 11.80
C ALA A 186 -6.54 -10.26 12.78
N LEU A 187 -6.69 -8.94 12.60
CA LEU A 187 -6.15 -7.94 13.53
C LEU A 187 -6.77 -8.07 14.92
N ARG A 188 -8.08 -8.28 15.03
CA ARG A 188 -8.74 -8.49 16.32
C ARG A 188 -8.26 -9.76 17.01
N GLU A 189 -8.22 -10.87 16.29
CA GLU A 189 -7.92 -12.20 16.86
C GLU A 189 -6.44 -12.44 17.14
N ALA A 190 -5.55 -11.81 16.38
CA ALA A 190 -4.11 -11.95 16.57
C ALA A 190 -3.55 -10.98 17.61
N SER A 191 -4.33 -9.99 18.05
CA SER A 191 -3.89 -8.97 18.99
C SER A 191 -3.27 -9.60 20.25
N ALA A 192 -2.01 -9.23 20.54
CA ALA A 192 -1.22 -9.72 21.68
C ALA A 192 -0.93 -11.25 21.69
N GLY A 193 -1.09 -11.95 20.56
CA GLY A 193 -0.83 -13.38 20.42
C GLY A 193 0.35 -13.72 19.51
N PRO A 194 0.87 -14.97 19.54
CA PRO A 194 1.99 -15.35 18.66
C PRO A 194 1.69 -15.18 17.17
N LEU A 195 0.41 -15.29 16.77
CA LEU A 195 -0.02 -15.13 15.38
C LEU A 195 0.13 -13.68 14.86
N GLU A 196 0.32 -12.68 15.71
CA GLU A 196 0.66 -11.31 15.27
C GLU A 196 1.97 -11.31 14.48
N ALA A 197 2.96 -12.08 14.93
CA ALA A 197 4.23 -12.24 14.23
C ALA A 197 4.06 -12.92 12.86
N LEU A 198 3.02 -13.73 12.67
CA LEU A 198 2.69 -14.32 11.38
C LEU A 198 2.10 -13.27 10.43
N LEU A 199 1.20 -12.42 10.93
CA LEU A 199 0.63 -11.31 10.14
C LEU A 199 1.72 -10.32 9.70
N ALA A 200 2.71 -10.07 10.56
CA ALA A 200 3.87 -9.26 10.25
C ALA A 200 4.89 -9.96 9.32
N HIS A 201 4.65 -11.20 8.91
CA HIS A 201 5.54 -11.99 8.03
C HIS A 201 4.90 -12.31 6.67
N PRO A 202 4.59 -11.30 5.83
CA PRO A 202 3.93 -11.48 4.55
C PRO A 202 4.72 -12.38 3.59
N ALA A 203 4.02 -13.00 2.64
CA ALA A 203 4.66 -13.68 1.53
C ALA A 203 5.42 -12.65 0.66
N PRO A 204 6.64 -12.96 0.18
CA PRO A 204 7.32 -12.07 -0.76
C PRO A 204 6.48 -11.85 -2.03
N PRO A 205 6.41 -10.62 -2.58
CA PRO A 205 5.51 -10.29 -3.69
C PRO A 205 5.61 -11.25 -4.87
N THR A 206 6.82 -11.63 -5.26
CA THR A 206 7.10 -12.47 -6.43
C THR A 206 7.21 -13.98 -6.13
N ALA A 207 7.21 -14.38 -4.85
CA ALA A 207 7.47 -15.76 -4.47
C ALA A 207 6.25 -16.67 -4.74
N ARG A 208 6.45 -17.72 -5.54
CA ARG A 208 5.38 -18.68 -5.86
C ARG A 208 5.22 -19.78 -4.80
N THR A 209 6.24 -20.00 -3.98
CA THR A 209 6.29 -20.98 -2.90
C THR A 209 6.99 -20.38 -1.68
N PRO A 210 6.73 -20.90 -0.46
CA PRO A 210 7.48 -20.49 0.71
C PRO A 210 8.94 -20.94 0.59
N SER A 211 9.89 -20.03 0.84
CA SER A 211 11.30 -20.40 0.96
C SER A 211 11.54 -21.20 2.24
N ALA A 212 12.63 -21.96 2.31
CA ALA A 212 12.99 -22.71 3.52
C ALA A 212 13.13 -21.80 4.76
N ARG A 213 13.71 -20.59 4.57
CA ARG A 213 13.82 -19.58 5.62
C ARG A 213 12.45 -19.09 6.09
N TRP A 214 11.56 -18.73 5.14
CA TRP A 214 10.21 -18.29 5.46
C TRP A 214 9.43 -19.37 6.20
N ALA A 215 9.47 -20.62 5.72
CA ALA A 215 8.76 -21.74 6.33
C ALA A 215 9.27 -22.05 7.76
N ARG A 216 10.57 -21.89 8.02
CA ARG A 216 11.14 -22.06 9.36
C ARG A 216 10.59 -21.02 10.35
N THR A 217 10.54 -19.76 9.93
CA THR A 217 9.95 -18.68 10.74
C THR A 217 8.47 -18.95 11.01
N ALA A 218 7.70 -19.28 9.97
CA ALA A 218 6.28 -19.60 10.11
C ALA A 218 6.04 -20.77 11.07
N ARG A 219 6.78 -21.89 10.93
CA ARG A 219 6.68 -23.03 11.86
C ARG A 219 6.96 -22.66 13.31
N THR A 220 7.94 -21.79 13.56
CA THR A 220 8.26 -21.31 14.91
C THR A 220 7.08 -20.55 15.51
N VAL A 221 6.42 -19.70 14.72
CA VAL A 221 5.23 -18.97 15.16
C VAL A 221 4.05 -19.91 15.41
N LEU A 222 3.78 -20.84 14.48
CA LEU A 222 2.69 -21.82 14.59
C LEU A 222 2.88 -22.74 15.81
N ALA A 223 4.11 -23.15 16.11
CA ALA A 223 4.41 -23.96 17.28
C ALA A 223 4.10 -23.21 18.60
N ARG A 224 4.43 -21.91 18.66
CA ARG A 224 4.13 -21.05 19.83
C ARG A 224 2.63 -20.82 20.03
N ALA A 225 1.87 -20.66 18.95
CA ALA A 225 0.41 -20.51 19.02
C ALA A 225 -0.32 -21.84 19.31
N GLY A 226 0.30 -22.97 18.97
CA GLY A 226 -0.33 -24.28 18.96
C GLY A 226 -1.00 -24.58 17.61
N PRO A 227 -0.90 -25.81 17.09
CA PRO A 227 -1.35 -26.15 15.75
C PRO A 227 -2.87 -26.02 15.56
N GLU A 228 -3.68 -26.36 16.57
CA GLU A 228 -5.14 -26.30 16.47
C GLU A 228 -5.67 -24.87 16.51
N VAL A 229 -5.16 -24.06 17.44
CA VAL A 229 -5.49 -22.63 17.52
C VAL A 229 -5.09 -21.93 16.22
N SER A 230 -3.88 -22.22 15.72
CA SER A 230 -3.42 -21.68 14.44
C SER A 230 -4.36 -22.06 13.29
N ARG A 231 -4.74 -23.33 13.18
CA ARG A 231 -5.65 -23.80 12.13
C ARG A 231 -6.99 -23.11 12.19
N GLN A 232 -7.62 -23.07 13.37
CA GLN A 232 -8.94 -22.48 13.56
C GLN A 232 -8.95 -21.00 13.13
N ARG A 233 -7.94 -20.22 13.56
CA ARG A 233 -7.82 -18.79 13.21
C ARG A 233 -7.58 -18.61 11.71
N LEU A 234 -6.61 -19.33 11.15
CA LEU A 234 -6.28 -19.24 9.73
C LEU A 234 -7.47 -19.66 8.83
N HIS A 235 -8.23 -20.69 9.22
CA HIS A 235 -9.48 -21.06 8.54
C HIS A 235 -10.50 -19.93 8.57
N GLY A 236 -10.73 -19.33 9.74
CA GLY A 236 -11.63 -18.18 9.89
C GLY A 236 -11.24 -17.00 9.00
N TRP A 237 -9.95 -16.67 8.93
CA TRP A 237 -9.45 -15.60 8.06
C TRP A 237 -9.64 -15.93 6.58
N CYS A 238 -9.31 -17.15 6.15
CA CYS A 238 -9.53 -17.58 4.77
C CYS A 238 -11.01 -17.59 4.38
N ALA A 239 -11.91 -18.00 5.29
CA ALA A 239 -13.35 -18.02 5.06
C ALA A 239 -13.95 -16.60 4.98
N ALA A 240 -13.41 -15.65 5.73
CA ALA A 240 -13.82 -14.24 5.68
C ALA A 240 -13.33 -13.50 4.43
N PHE A 241 -12.41 -14.09 3.65
CA PHE A 241 -11.93 -13.48 2.41
C PHE A 241 -13.05 -13.45 1.36
N GLY A 242 -13.21 -12.31 0.70
CA GLY A 242 -14.27 -12.11 -0.31
C GLY A 242 -15.64 -11.69 0.26
N LEU A 243 -15.76 -11.55 1.58
CA LEU A 243 -16.88 -10.83 2.20
C LEU A 243 -16.79 -9.33 1.89
N PRO A 244 -17.91 -8.58 1.96
CA PRO A 244 -17.90 -7.13 1.77
C PRO A 244 -16.90 -6.42 2.70
N ARG A 245 -16.34 -5.31 2.22
CA ARG A 245 -15.48 -4.44 3.02
C ARG A 245 -16.25 -3.90 4.22
N THR A 246 -15.58 -3.82 5.36
CA THR A 246 -16.09 -3.21 6.60
C THR A 246 -16.01 -1.70 6.55
N VAL A 247 -15.08 -1.16 5.76
CA VAL A 247 -14.95 0.28 5.48
C VAL A 247 -15.06 0.50 3.98
N PRO A 248 -16.08 1.22 3.48
CA PRO A 248 -16.20 1.52 2.06
C PRO A 248 -15.09 2.47 1.62
N LEU A 249 -14.50 2.18 0.47
CA LEU A 249 -13.49 3.04 -0.13
C LEU A 249 -14.10 3.84 -1.29
N SER A 250 -13.58 5.02 -1.54
CA SER A 250 -13.88 5.80 -2.73
C SER A 250 -12.91 5.38 -3.83
N ALA A 251 -13.45 5.07 -5.00
CA ALA A 251 -12.66 4.82 -6.20
C ALA A 251 -11.89 6.11 -6.56
N HIS A 252 -10.63 5.97 -6.97
CA HIS A 252 -9.98 7.04 -7.74
C HIS A 252 -10.77 7.25 -9.04
N ARG A 253 -10.77 8.45 -9.63
CA ARG A 253 -11.56 8.77 -10.85
C ARG A 253 -11.32 7.81 -12.04
N SER A 254 -10.22 7.07 -12.03
CA SER A 254 -9.85 6.05 -13.02
C SER A 254 -10.42 4.65 -12.74
N VAL A 255 -11.03 4.43 -11.57
CA VAL A 255 -11.70 3.17 -11.19
C VAL A 255 -13.21 3.41 -11.29
N HIS A 256 -13.89 2.60 -12.10
CA HIS A 256 -15.33 2.73 -12.31
C HIS A 256 -16.08 2.51 -10.98
N PRO A 257 -17.04 3.37 -10.60
CA PRO A 257 -17.76 3.25 -9.32
C PRO A 257 -18.45 1.89 -9.15
N ASP A 258 -18.94 1.33 -10.26
CA ASP A 258 -19.79 0.12 -10.25
C ASP A 258 -19.04 -1.22 -10.23
N THR A 259 -17.70 -1.24 -10.20
CA THR A 259 -16.95 -2.52 -10.30
C THR A 259 -16.64 -3.18 -8.96
N GLY A 260 -16.92 -2.51 -7.84
CA GLY A 260 -16.42 -2.93 -6.52
C GLY A 260 -14.91 -2.80 -6.44
N HIS A 261 -14.38 -2.48 -5.25
CA HIS A 261 -12.93 -2.35 -5.08
C HIS A 261 -12.28 -3.73 -5.07
N PRO A 262 -11.19 -3.95 -5.83
CA PRO A 262 -10.44 -5.18 -5.71
C PRO A 262 -9.90 -5.36 -4.28
N PRO A 263 -9.55 -6.59 -3.87
CA PRO A 263 -8.92 -6.82 -2.57
C PRO A 263 -7.66 -5.98 -2.40
N ASP A 264 -7.36 -5.60 -1.17
CA ASP A 264 -6.18 -4.81 -0.86
C ASP A 264 -4.91 -5.61 -1.22
N PRO A 265 -4.06 -5.13 -2.14
CA PRO A 265 -2.89 -5.86 -2.63
C PRO A 265 -1.86 -6.13 -1.53
N TYR A 266 -1.75 -5.26 -0.51
CA TYR A 266 -0.85 -5.47 0.62
C TYR A 266 -1.35 -6.61 1.51
N ASN A 267 -2.63 -6.58 1.84
CA ASN A 267 -3.29 -7.64 2.61
C ASN A 267 -3.20 -9.00 1.90
N CYS A 268 -3.33 -9.03 0.58
CA CYS A 268 -3.17 -10.26 -0.21
C CYS A 268 -1.80 -10.93 -0.03
N LEU A 269 -0.73 -10.19 0.22
CA LEU A 269 0.59 -10.76 0.52
C LEU A 269 0.59 -11.50 1.86
N VAL A 270 -0.09 -10.95 2.86
CA VAL A 270 -0.23 -11.59 4.17
C VAL A 270 -1.14 -12.82 4.05
N LEU A 271 -2.26 -12.74 3.33
CA LEU A 271 -3.18 -13.87 3.13
C LEU A 271 -2.52 -15.04 2.38
N ARG A 272 -1.61 -14.76 1.44
CA ARG A 272 -0.77 -15.80 0.81
C ARG A 272 0.09 -16.53 1.83
N GLY A 273 0.71 -15.79 2.76
CA GLY A 273 1.46 -16.36 3.87
C GLY A 273 0.58 -17.18 4.82
N ALA A 274 -0.63 -16.71 5.12
CA ALA A 274 -1.61 -17.44 5.91
C ALA A 274 -2.01 -18.77 5.24
N ALA A 275 -2.27 -18.76 3.93
CA ALA A 275 -2.56 -19.96 3.16
C ALA A 275 -1.38 -20.96 3.18
N TRP A 276 -0.15 -20.50 2.95
CA TRP A 276 1.03 -21.36 3.06
C TRP A 276 1.19 -21.95 4.47
N SER A 277 0.90 -21.17 5.51
CA SER A 277 0.98 -21.62 6.90
C SER A 277 0.04 -22.78 7.20
N LEU A 278 -1.17 -22.79 6.61
CA LEU A 278 -2.08 -23.93 6.69
C LEU A 278 -1.47 -25.21 6.10
N GLY A 279 -0.72 -25.10 5.00
CA GLY A 279 0.01 -26.21 4.40
C GLY A 279 1.22 -26.71 5.21
N LEU A 280 1.65 -25.97 6.24
CA LEU A 280 2.75 -26.36 7.14
C LEU A 280 2.26 -27.05 8.42
N LEU A 281 0.95 -27.06 8.68
CA LEU A 281 0.35 -27.73 9.83
C LEU A 281 0.11 -29.22 9.53
N PRO A 282 -0.05 -30.07 10.56
CA PRO A 282 -0.44 -31.46 10.36
C PRO A 282 -1.70 -31.58 9.50
N PRO A 283 -1.73 -32.48 8.49
CA PRO A 283 -2.83 -32.57 7.53
C PRO A 283 -4.18 -32.83 8.19
N ARG A 284 -5.23 -32.21 7.64
CA ARG A 284 -6.63 -32.39 8.05
C ARG A 284 -7.54 -32.15 6.85
N PRO A 285 -8.58 -33.00 6.63
CA PRO A 285 -9.51 -32.83 5.53
C PRO A 285 -10.15 -31.43 5.46
N GLY A 286 -10.52 -30.86 6.61
CA GLY A 286 -11.09 -29.50 6.67
C GLY A 286 -10.16 -28.42 6.14
N THR A 287 -8.84 -28.59 6.25
CA THR A 287 -7.85 -27.65 5.70
C THR A 287 -7.81 -27.70 4.18
N ALA A 288 -7.88 -28.90 3.60
CA ALA A 288 -7.93 -29.05 2.14
C ALA A 288 -9.18 -28.36 1.56
N HIS A 289 -10.34 -28.56 2.16
CA HIS A 289 -11.58 -27.89 1.75
C HIS A 289 -11.49 -26.37 1.88
N ALA A 290 -10.97 -25.86 3.01
CA ALA A 290 -10.81 -24.42 3.22
C ALA A 290 -9.87 -23.78 2.19
N LEU A 291 -8.75 -24.43 1.86
CA LEU A 291 -7.81 -23.96 0.83
C LEU A 291 -8.43 -23.98 -0.57
N ALA A 292 -9.18 -25.02 -0.92
CA ALA A 292 -9.89 -25.09 -2.21
C ALA A 292 -10.95 -23.98 -2.34
N ALA A 293 -11.75 -23.77 -1.28
CA ALA A 293 -12.74 -22.68 -1.22
C ALA A 293 -12.09 -21.29 -1.34
N LEU A 294 -10.93 -21.09 -0.69
CA LEU A 294 -10.14 -19.86 -0.85
C LEU A 294 -9.69 -19.66 -2.29
N ALA A 295 -9.18 -20.70 -2.96
CA ALA A 295 -8.74 -20.62 -4.35
C ALA A 295 -9.87 -20.21 -5.29
N ILE A 296 -11.06 -20.81 -5.13
CA ILE A 296 -12.26 -20.47 -5.92
C ILE A 296 -12.67 -19.01 -5.68
N THR A 297 -12.71 -18.58 -4.42
CA THR A 297 -13.10 -17.22 -4.05
C THR A 297 -12.12 -16.19 -4.59
N ALA A 298 -10.82 -16.46 -4.53
CA ALA A 298 -9.76 -15.62 -5.08
C ALA A 298 -9.74 -15.56 -6.62
N LEU A 299 -10.39 -16.50 -7.31
CA LEU A 299 -10.51 -16.53 -8.77
C LEU A 299 -11.86 -16.02 -9.29
N ARG A 300 -12.72 -15.47 -8.42
CA ARG A 300 -13.95 -14.82 -8.88
C ARG A 300 -13.63 -13.75 -9.94
N PRO A 301 -14.35 -13.76 -11.07
CA PRO A 301 -14.13 -12.77 -12.12
C PRO A 301 -14.57 -11.39 -11.64
N LEU A 302 -13.76 -10.39 -11.94
CA LEU A 302 -14.14 -8.97 -11.90
C LEU A 302 -14.85 -8.61 -13.21
N ARG A 303 -15.59 -7.50 -13.22
CA ARG A 303 -16.33 -7.04 -14.42
C ARG A 303 -15.45 -6.79 -15.64
N ASP A 304 -14.18 -6.44 -15.42
CA ASP A 304 -13.17 -6.23 -16.46
C ASP A 304 -12.51 -7.54 -16.94
N GLY A 305 -13.03 -8.69 -16.51
CA GLY A 305 -12.53 -10.02 -16.87
C GLY A 305 -11.29 -10.47 -16.06
N ARG A 306 -10.70 -9.60 -15.24
CA ARG A 306 -9.57 -9.97 -14.37
C ARG A 306 -10.04 -10.87 -13.23
N ARG A 307 -9.10 -11.57 -12.60
CA ARG A 307 -9.35 -12.39 -11.41
C ARG A 307 -9.13 -11.56 -10.15
N THR A 308 -9.99 -11.77 -9.15
CA THR A 308 -10.01 -11.00 -7.90
C THR A 308 -8.65 -10.95 -7.20
N ALA A 309 -8.00 -12.11 -6.99
CA ALA A 309 -6.69 -12.21 -6.34
C ALA A 309 -5.94 -13.48 -6.76
N PRO A 310 -5.48 -13.61 -8.03
CA PRO A 310 -4.88 -14.85 -8.53
C PRO A 310 -3.65 -15.32 -7.73
N GLY A 311 -2.87 -14.39 -7.15
CA GLY A 311 -1.74 -14.76 -6.28
C GLY A 311 -2.14 -15.46 -4.98
N VAL A 312 -3.33 -15.14 -4.43
CA VAL A 312 -3.89 -15.84 -3.26
C VAL A 312 -4.34 -17.25 -3.65
N ALA A 313 -4.97 -17.40 -4.82
CA ALA A 313 -5.36 -18.71 -5.34
C ALA A 313 -4.14 -19.62 -5.56
N ASP A 314 -3.09 -19.11 -6.20
CA ASP A 314 -1.84 -19.84 -6.41
C ASP A 314 -1.17 -20.25 -5.09
N ALA A 315 -1.28 -19.43 -4.04
CA ALA A 315 -0.79 -19.76 -2.71
C ALA A 315 -1.61 -20.87 -2.04
N ALA A 316 -2.93 -20.84 -2.19
CA ALA A 316 -3.81 -21.91 -1.68
C ALA A 316 -3.53 -23.26 -2.37
N ILE A 317 -3.34 -23.26 -3.70
CA ILE A 317 -2.95 -24.46 -4.46
C ILE A 317 -1.58 -24.97 -4.02
N THR A 318 -0.63 -24.07 -3.79
CA THR A 318 0.69 -24.43 -3.26
C THR A 318 0.56 -25.04 -1.86
N ALA A 319 -0.29 -24.50 -0.99
CA ALA A 319 -0.54 -25.05 0.33
C ALA A 319 -1.18 -26.45 0.28
N LEU A 320 -2.13 -26.69 -0.64
CA LEU A 320 -2.67 -28.03 -0.90
C LEU A 320 -1.56 -29.01 -1.29
N ALA A 321 -0.66 -28.62 -2.20
CA ALA A 321 0.48 -29.45 -2.58
C ALA A 321 1.39 -29.78 -1.38
N LEU A 322 1.63 -28.81 -0.48
CA LEU A 322 2.47 -28.97 0.71
C LEU A 322 1.88 -29.90 1.78
N THR A 323 0.56 -30.09 1.82
CA THR A 323 -0.08 -31.02 2.79
C THR A 323 0.22 -32.50 2.54
N GLY A 324 0.97 -32.83 1.48
CA GLY A 324 1.64 -34.12 1.20
C GLY A 324 1.08 -35.36 1.89
N GLY A 325 0.42 -36.23 1.13
CA GLY A 325 -0.08 -37.52 1.63
C GLY A 325 -1.50 -37.49 2.20
N ASP A 326 -2.18 -36.34 2.23
CA ASP A 326 -3.63 -36.26 2.48
C ASP A 326 -4.40 -36.54 1.17
N PRO A 327 -5.14 -37.67 1.05
CA PRO A 327 -5.95 -37.97 -0.13
C PRO A 327 -6.95 -36.84 -0.44
N THR A 328 -7.49 -36.20 0.60
CA THR A 328 -8.45 -35.09 0.45
C THR A 328 -7.82 -33.91 -0.28
N ALA A 329 -6.54 -33.61 -0.03
CA ALA A 329 -5.86 -32.51 -0.71
C ALA A 329 -5.68 -32.79 -2.21
N ARG A 330 -5.41 -34.04 -2.58
CA ARG A 330 -5.32 -34.48 -3.98
C ARG A 330 -6.68 -34.43 -4.67
N ASP A 331 -7.74 -34.87 -4.00
CA ASP A 331 -9.11 -34.82 -4.52
C ASP A 331 -9.54 -33.38 -4.79
N GLN A 332 -9.26 -32.46 -3.86
CA GLN A 332 -9.55 -31.04 -4.03
C GLN A 332 -8.75 -30.41 -5.18
N LEU A 333 -7.47 -30.78 -5.35
CA LEU A 333 -6.68 -30.33 -6.51
C LEU A 333 -7.27 -30.84 -7.83
N THR A 334 -7.79 -32.06 -7.84
CA THR A 334 -8.45 -32.66 -9.01
C THR A 334 -9.75 -31.94 -9.35
N ASP A 335 -10.62 -31.68 -8.35
CA ASP A 335 -11.84 -30.86 -8.54
C ASP A 335 -11.51 -29.46 -9.07
N LEU A 336 -10.50 -28.81 -8.50
CA LEU A 336 -10.04 -27.50 -8.97
C LEU A 336 -9.55 -27.54 -10.43
N ALA A 337 -8.91 -28.61 -10.87
CA ALA A 337 -8.45 -28.76 -12.25
C ALA A 337 -9.62 -28.74 -13.26
N HIS A 338 -10.78 -29.27 -12.88
CA HIS A 338 -11.99 -29.25 -13.71
C HIS A 338 -12.69 -27.89 -13.71
N ARG A 339 -12.58 -27.11 -12.63
CA ARG A 339 -13.35 -25.87 -12.42
C ARG A 339 -12.57 -24.61 -12.81
N VAL A 340 -11.25 -24.62 -12.70
CA VAL A 340 -10.42 -23.43 -12.91
C VAL A 340 -10.03 -23.27 -14.37
N THR A 341 -10.64 -22.29 -15.03
CA THR A 341 -10.35 -21.93 -16.43
C THR A 341 -9.24 -20.88 -16.58
N HIS A 342 -8.77 -20.29 -15.47
CA HIS A 342 -7.69 -19.32 -15.49
C HIS A 342 -6.35 -20.00 -15.83
N ARG A 343 -5.90 -19.85 -17.09
CA ARG A 343 -4.76 -20.60 -17.65
C ARG A 343 -3.50 -20.65 -16.77
N PRO A 344 -2.99 -19.54 -16.19
CA PRO A 344 -1.81 -19.59 -15.32
C PRO A 344 -2.03 -20.48 -14.09
N THR A 345 -3.20 -20.39 -13.46
CA THR A 345 -3.53 -21.16 -12.26
C THR A 345 -3.85 -22.62 -12.60
N ALA A 346 -4.50 -22.91 -13.75
CA ALA A 346 -4.70 -24.28 -14.22
C ALA A 346 -3.36 -25.03 -14.42
N ARG A 347 -2.36 -24.37 -15.02
CA ARG A 347 -1.00 -24.93 -15.11
C ARG A 347 -0.37 -25.19 -13.74
N ARG A 348 -0.68 -24.35 -12.76
CA ARG A 348 -0.19 -24.51 -11.38
C ARG A 348 -0.82 -25.72 -10.70
N ILE A 349 -2.11 -25.96 -10.93
CA ILE A 349 -2.83 -27.13 -10.41
C ILE A 349 -2.26 -28.41 -11.01
N ALA A 350 -2.06 -28.47 -12.34
CA ALA A 350 -1.44 -29.61 -13.00
C ALA A 350 -0.07 -29.95 -12.40
N ALA A 351 0.80 -28.95 -12.25
CA ALA A 351 2.11 -29.14 -11.62
C ALA A 351 2.03 -29.63 -10.16
N ALA A 352 1.00 -29.23 -9.40
CA ALA A 352 0.79 -29.72 -8.03
C ALA A 352 0.34 -31.18 -8.01
N LEU A 353 -0.55 -31.59 -8.92
CA LEU A 353 -0.99 -32.98 -9.06
C LEU A 353 0.16 -33.92 -9.46
N ASP A 354 1.04 -33.46 -10.36
CA ASP A 354 2.25 -34.20 -10.76
C ASP A 354 3.22 -34.39 -9.60
N GLN A 355 3.37 -33.37 -8.73
CA GLN A 355 4.22 -33.45 -7.55
C GLN A 355 3.71 -34.45 -6.50
N GLN A 356 2.39 -34.58 -6.36
CA GLN A 356 1.78 -35.54 -5.42
C GLN A 356 1.66 -36.96 -5.97
N GLY A 357 1.87 -37.17 -7.28
CA GLY A 357 1.86 -38.48 -7.91
C GLY A 357 3.23 -39.17 -7.96
N ARG A 358 4.29 -38.50 -7.49
CA ARG A 358 5.65 -39.04 -7.35
C ARG A 358 5.91 -39.44 -5.91
#